data_AF-A0A1F3Y7U4-F1
#
_entry.id   AF-A0A1F3Y7U4-F1
#
_cell.length_a   1.000
_cell.length_b   1.000
_cell.length_c   1.000
_cell.angle_alpha   90.00
_cell.angle_beta   90.00
_cell.angle_gamma   90.00
#
_symmetry.space_group_name_H-M   'P 1'
#
loop_
_entity.id
_entity.type
_entity.pdbx_description
1 polymer ?
#
loop_
_entity_poly.entity_id
_entity_poly.type
_entity_poly.pdbx_seq_one_letter_code
_entity_poly.pdbx_strand_id
1 'polypeptide(L)'
;MKTAFLRTVFRSCRAIALGILAIASVSSAFLFVLSEEAQIAQSGAPTEHERLRFRNTFKNPEEVIKYYCGRDASGFVWSGLLDVERRAFTLWKELPQHDSFFIAQNYEVLPAKEKDNEALVEVRYLLSGIGDAHGTVMPPAHREHRVTFRLKKDQGAWKIAQPDGSTIAPVVLASKFQYGEANSHTQ
;
A
#
# COMPACT_ATOMS: atom_id res chain seq x y z
N MET A 1 -38.89 -31.55 32.82
CA MET A 1 -38.22 -30.72 33.87
C MET A 1 -38.40 -29.26 33.48
N LYS A 2 -39.02 -28.47 34.36
CA LYS A 2 -39.34 -27.04 34.20
C LYS A 2 -38.47 -26.23 35.18
N THR A 3 -37.78 -25.18 34.73
CA THR A 3 -37.32 -23.98 35.49
C THR A 3 -36.73 -23.01 34.43
N ALA A 4 -37.35 -21.87 34.08
CA ALA A 4 -37.36 -20.56 34.78
C ALA A 4 -35.93 -20.01 34.98
N PHE A 5 -35.52 -18.79 34.60
CA PHE A 5 -35.93 -17.47 35.12
C PHE A 5 -35.10 -16.39 34.35
N LEU A 6 -35.70 -15.45 33.61
CA LEU A 6 -35.97 -14.04 33.95
C LEU A 6 -34.77 -13.06 34.05
N ARG A 7 -34.82 -12.07 33.13
CA ARG A 7 -34.66 -10.60 33.28
C ARG A 7 -33.33 -9.99 33.75
N THR A 8 -32.80 -9.10 32.90
CA THR A 8 -32.04 -7.90 33.31
C THR A 8 -32.40 -6.77 32.33
N VAL A 9 -33.45 -5.99 32.62
CA VAL A 9 -33.40 -4.62 33.18
C VAL A 9 -32.68 -3.62 32.26
N PHE A 10 -33.44 -3.05 31.32
CA PHE A 10 -33.15 -1.78 30.67
C PHE A 10 -33.60 -0.64 31.62
N ARG A 11 -32.65 0.15 32.13
CA ARG A 11 -32.87 1.48 32.74
C ARG A 11 -32.41 2.50 31.69
N SER A 12 -33.27 3.31 31.07
CA SER A 12 -34.07 4.45 31.57
C SER A 12 -33.25 5.69 31.94
N CYS A 13 -33.67 6.83 31.35
CA CYS A 13 -33.41 8.23 31.71
C CYS A 13 -32.00 8.77 31.33
N ARG A 14 -31.81 9.91 30.67
CA ARG A 14 -32.46 11.21 30.85
C ARG A 14 -32.18 12.15 29.66
N ALA A 15 -33.17 12.95 29.30
CA ALA A 15 -33.03 14.21 28.56
C ALA A 15 -32.24 15.26 29.37
N ILE A 16 -31.95 16.42 28.74
CA ILE A 16 -31.35 17.71 29.22
C ILE A 16 -30.19 18.05 28.25
N ALA A 17 -30.08 19.21 27.59
CA ALA A 17 -30.86 20.43 27.57
C ALA A 17 -30.56 21.21 26.28
N LEU A 18 -31.57 21.92 25.79
CA LEU A 18 -31.38 23.10 24.94
C LEU A 18 -30.65 24.18 25.74
N GLY A 19 -29.52 24.65 25.21
CA GLY A 19 -28.81 25.82 25.71
C GLY A 19 -28.50 26.74 24.53
N ILE A 20 -29.33 27.76 24.37
CA ILE A 20 -29.08 28.92 23.51
C ILE A 20 -28.02 29.77 24.21
N LEU A 21 -26.89 30.04 23.57
CA LEU A 21 -26.13 31.26 23.84
C LEU A 21 -25.58 31.82 22.53
N ALA A 22 -26.09 32.99 22.18
CA ALA A 22 -25.56 33.85 21.14
C ALA A 22 -24.19 34.39 21.55
N ILE A 23 -23.21 34.31 20.66
CA ILE A 23 -22.04 35.19 20.67
C ILE A 23 -21.93 35.77 19.27
N ALA A 24 -22.25 37.06 19.20
CA ALA A 24 -22.02 37.91 18.05
C ALA A 24 -20.52 38.24 17.92
N SER A 25 -20.08 38.42 16.67
CA SER A 25 -19.08 39.39 16.23
C SER A 25 -17.69 39.31 16.89
N VAL A 26 -16.64 38.97 16.13
CA VAL A 26 -15.62 39.94 15.66
C VAL A 26 -14.89 39.35 14.43
N SER A 27 -14.74 40.21 13.43
CA SER A 27 -13.91 40.12 12.24
C SER A 27 -12.54 39.44 12.41
N SER A 28 -12.18 38.56 11.47
CA SER A 28 -10.90 38.67 10.77
C SER A 28 -10.89 37.73 9.57
N ALA A 29 -10.84 38.34 8.39
CA ALA A 29 -10.39 37.70 7.18
C ALA A 29 -8.94 37.21 7.41
N PHE A 30 -8.78 35.92 7.68
CA PHE A 30 -7.53 35.23 7.42
C PHE A 30 -7.85 34.17 6.38
N LEU A 31 -7.74 34.59 5.11
CA LEU A 31 -7.56 33.68 3.98
C LEU A 31 -6.17 33.04 4.14
N PHE A 32 -6.05 32.09 5.08
CA PHE A 32 -4.98 31.11 5.03
C PHE A 32 -5.34 30.15 3.89
N VAL A 33 -4.95 30.55 2.68
CA VAL A 33 -4.68 29.61 1.60
C VAL A 33 -3.52 28.76 2.08
N LEU A 34 -3.83 27.72 2.87
CA LEU A 34 -2.92 26.61 3.09
C LEU A 34 -2.82 25.90 1.75
N SER A 35 -1.89 26.37 0.92
CA SER A 35 -1.24 25.50 -0.05
C SER A 35 -0.59 24.39 0.77
N GLU A 36 -1.37 23.34 1.02
CA GLU A 36 -0.87 22.03 1.38
C GLU A 36 -0.17 21.50 0.13
N GLU A 37 0.98 22.09 -0.18
CA GLU A 37 2.01 21.44 -0.96
C GLU A 37 2.37 20.22 -0.12
N ALA A 38 1.68 19.11 -0.39
CA ALA A 38 2.15 17.79 -0.07
C ALA A 38 3.55 17.71 -0.67
N GLN A 39 4.55 18.04 0.16
CA GLN A 39 5.92 17.66 -0.07
C GLN A 39 5.86 16.15 -0.09
N ILE A 40 5.66 15.61 -1.29
CA ILE A 40 6.03 14.26 -1.64
C ILE A 40 7.52 14.27 -1.39
N ALA A 41 7.89 13.96 -0.14
CA ALA A 41 9.24 13.66 0.23
C ALA A 41 9.62 12.59 -0.77
N GLN A 42 10.42 12.98 -1.76
CA GLN A 42 11.06 12.04 -2.64
C GLN A 42 11.92 11.20 -1.71
N SER A 43 11.36 10.11 -1.20
CA SER A 43 12.14 8.97 -0.79
C SER A 43 12.77 8.48 -2.08
N GLY A 44 13.84 9.15 -2.49
CA GLY A 44 14.79 8.65 -3.47
C GLY A 44 15.31 7.38 -2.84
N ALA A 45 14.60 6.28 -3.08
CA ALA A 45 14.99 4.97 -2.62
C ALA A 45 16.38 4.76 -3.21
N PRO A 46 17.44 4.73 -2.39
CA PRO A 46 18.78 4.48 -2.89
C PRO A 46 18.69 3.17 -3.66
N THR A 47 18.92 3.25 -4.96
CA THR A 47 18.73 2.13 -5.88
C THR A 47 19.94 1.20 -5.80
N GLU A 48 20.40 0.91 -4.58
CA GLU A 48 21.20 -0.27 -4.35
C GLU A 48 20.27 -1.44 -4.61
N HIS A 49 20.65 -2.32 -5.54
CA HIS A 49 19.97 -3.59 -5.76
C HIS A 49 20.00 -4.34 -4.43
N GLU A 50 18.93 -4.21 -3.63
CA GLU A 50 18.91 -4.73 -2.28
C GLU A 50 19.18 -6.23 -2.37
N ARG A 51 20.30 -6.65 -1.77
CA ARG A 51 20.74 -8.04 -1.78
C ARG A 51 19.57 -8.90 -1.31
N LEU A 52 19.31 -9.97 -2.05
CA LEU A 52 18.22 -10.89 -1.75
C LEU A 52 18.39 -11.39 -0.30
N ARG A 53 17.44 -11.02 0.55
CA ARG A 53 17.39 -11.49 1.93
C ARG A 53 16.67 -12.83 1.93
N PHE A 54 17.36 -13.89 2.34
CA PHE A 54 16.76 -15.22 2.50
C PHE A 54 15.90 -15.35 3.77
N ARG A 55 15.99 -14.38 4.68
CA ARG A 55 15.28 -14.36 5.96
C ARG A 55 14.62 -13.01 6.17
N ASN A 56 13.40 -13.05 6.70
CA ASN A 56 12.67 -11.87 7.10
C ASN A 56 12.99 -11.50 8.55
N THR A 57 13.80 -10.45 8.72
CA THR A 57 14.22 -9.94 10.03
C THR A 57 13.58 -8.59 10.39
N PHE A 58 12.69 -8.09 9.53
CA PHE A 58 12.04 -6.80 9.68
C PHE A 58 11.16 -6.76 10.94
N LYS A 59 11.19 -5.62 11.62
CA LYS A 59 10.42 -5.42 12.86
C LYS A 59 9.11 -4.70 12.62
N ASN A 60 9.09 -3.87 11.57
CA ASN A 60 7.95 -3.06 11.19
C ASN A 60 7.28 -3.63 9.93
N PRO A 61 5.95 -3.64 9.84
CA PRO A 61 5.24 -4.13 8.66
C PRO A 61 5.55 -3.28 7.41
N GLU A 62 5.79 -1.98 7.54
CA GLU A 62 6.12 -1.10 6.42
C GLU A 62 7.46 -1.47 5.79
N GLU A 63 8.43 -1.95 6.57
CA GLU A 63 9.72 -2.39 6.05
C GLU A 63 9.57 -3.63 5.16
N VAL A 64 8.68 -4.55 5.54
CA VAL A 64 8.36 -5.72 4.71
C VAL A 64 7.75 -5.29 3.39
N ILE A 65 6.84 -4.32 3.40
CA ILE A 65 6.20 -3.79 2.18
C ILE A 65 7.18 -2.97 1.34
N LYS A 66 8.03 -2.15 1.95
CA LYS A 66 9.09 -1.40 1.25
C LYS A 66 10.05 -2.35 0.54
N TYR A 67 10.47 -3.41 1.23
CA TYR A 67 11.31 -4.46 0.66
C TYR A 67 10.60 -5.17 -0.52
N TYR A 68 9.33 -5.56 -0.32
CA TYR A 68 8.53 -6.19 -1.37
C TYR A 68 8.41 -5.31 -2.62
N CYS A 69 7.97 -4.07 -2.45
CA CYS A 69 7.76 -3.12 -3.54
C CYS A 69 9.08 -2.77 -4.24
N GLY A 70 10.16 -2.55 -3.48
CA GLY A 70 11.47 -2.21 -4.05
C GLY A 70 12.03 -3.34 -4.92
N ARG A 71 11.79 -4.60 -4.54
CA ARG A 71 12.16 -5.77 -5.34
C ARG A 71 11.34 -5.88 -6.61
N ASP A 72 10.01 -5.79 -6.50
CA ASP A 72 9.10 -5.87 -7.64
C ASP A 72 9.40 -4.73 -8.65
N ALA A 73 9.55 -3.51 -8.13
CA ALA A 73 9.95 -2.30 -8.86
C ALA A 73 11.26 -2.42 -9.63
N SER A 74 12.19 -3.26 -9.17
CA SER A 74 13.50 -3.46 -9.80
C SER A 74 13.45 -4.30 -11.07
N GLY A 75 12.26 -4.80 -11.46
CA GLY A 75 12.11 -5.77 -12.54
C GLY A 75 12.46 -7.20 -12.11
N PHE A 76 12.76 -7.39 -10.82
CA PHE A 76 12.93 -8.73 -10.26
C PHE A 76 11.56 -9.30 -9.91
N VAL A 77 11.06 -10.17 -10.78
CA VAL A 77 9.72 -10.74 -10.64
C VAL A 77 9.71 -11.73 -9.47
N TRP A 78 8.75 -11.57 -8.55
CA TRP A 78 8.54 -12.47 -7.40
C TRP A 78 8.32 -13.95 -7.80
N SER A 79 7.89 -14.20 -9.04
CA SER A 79 7.77 -15.55 -9.61
C SER A 79 9.12 -16.25 -9.81
N GLY A 80 10.23 -15.52 -9.87
CA GLY A 80 11.58 -16.06 -10.00
C GLY A 80 12.23 -16.50 -8.68
N LEU A 81 11.58 -16.26 -7.53
CA LEU A 81 12.11 -16.66 -6.22
C LEU A 81 11.87 -18.13 -5.91
N LEU A 82 12.80 -18.73 -5.16
CA LEU A 82 12.57 -20.03 -4.56
C LEU A 82 11.42 -19.95 -3.56
N ASP A 83 10.66 -21.04 -3.43
CA ASP A 83 9.53 -21.12 -2.49
C ASP A 83 9.92 -20.76 -1.05
N VAL A 84 11.13 -21.13 -0.62
CA VAL A 84 11.64 -20.81 0.72
C VAL A 84 11.86 -19.31 0.93
N GLU A 85 12.33 -18.61 -0.11
CA GLU A 85 12.57 -17.17 -0.06
C GLU A 85 11.23 -16.42 -0.07
N ARG A 86 10.29 -16.85 -0.91
CA ARG A 86 8.95 -16.26 -0.97
C ARG A 86 8.22 -16.39 0.36
N ARG A 87 8.21 -17.60 0.95
CA ARG A 87 7.53 -17.89 2.23
C ARG A 87 8.15 -17.19 3.43
N ALA A 88 9.35 -16.62 3.29
CA ALA A 88 9.93 -15.77 4.33
C ALA A 88 9.17 -14.43 4.46
N PHE A 89 8.64 -13.89 3.36
CA PHE A 89 7.99 -12.57 3.33
C PHE A 89 6.48 -12.63 3.08
N THR A 90 5.97 -13.71 2.48
CA THR A 90 4.53 -13.85 2.19
C THR A 90 3.94 -15.13 2.77
N LEU A 91 2.63 -15.13 2.98
CA LEU A 91 1.82 -16.30 3.31
C LEU A 91 1.16 -16.90 2.06
N TRP A 92 1.58 -16.48 0.87
CA TRP A 92 0.98 -16.91 -0.39
C TRP A 92 1.31 -18.37 -0.68
N LYS A 93 0.28 -19.12 -1.06
CA LYS A 93 0.44 -20.49 -1.55
C LYS A 93 0.88 -20.49 -3.00
N GLU A 94 0.30 -19.59 -3.79
CA GLU A 94 0.47 -19.51 -5.23
C GLU A 94 1.36 -18.35 -5.65
N LEU A 95 1.92 -18.47 -6.85
CA LEU A 95 2.73 -17.44 -7.47
C LEU A 95 1.83 -16.40 -8.15
N PRO A 96 2.26 -15.13 -8.21
CA PRO A 96 1.63 -14.16 -9.10
C PRO A 96 1.66 -14.64 -10.56
N GLN A 97 0.49 -14.68 -11.19
CA GLN A 97 0.28 -15.03 -12.59
C GLN A 97 -0.51 -13.90 -13.24
N HIS A 98 0.19 -12.84 -13.65
CA HIS A 98 -0.43 -11.72 -14.35
C HIS A 98 0.23 -11.56 -15.71
N ASP A 99 -0.62 -11.42 -16.74
CA ASP A 99 -0.19 -11.17 -18.12
C ASP A 99 0.05 -9.68 -18.39
N SER A 100 -0.20 -8.82 -17.39
CA SER A 100 0.02 -7.38 -17.44
C SER A 100 0.77 -6.89 -16.21
N PHE A 101 1.39 -5.73 -16.34
CA PHE A 101 2.12 -5.07 -15.26
C PHE A 101 1.90 -3.56 -15.31
N PHE A 102 1.98 -2.92 -14.15
CA PHE A 102 1.92 -1.47 -14.05
C PHE A 102 3.31 -0.86 -14.20
N ILE A 103 3.38 0.28 -14.85
CA ILE A 103 4.60 1.11 -14.94
C ILE A 103 4.36 2.34 -14.05
N ALA A 104 5.15 2.48 -12.99
CA ALA A 104 5.03 3.56 -12.03
C ALA A 104 6.21 4.53 -12.12
N GLN A 105 5.96 5.83 -12.02
CA GLN A 105 6.99 6.85 -11.88
C GLN A 105 7.68 6.77 -10.52
N ASN A 106 6.88 6.59 -9.46
CA ASN A 106 7.31 6.39 -8.09
C ASN A 106 6.21 5.65 -7.30
N TYR A 107 6.53 5.31 -6.05
CA TYR A 107 5.55 4.80 -5.10
C TYR A 107 5.83 5.34 -3.71
N GLU A 108 4.78 5.40 -2.89
CA GLU A 108 4.81 5.82 -1.50
C GLU A 108 4.20 4.71 -0.62
N VAL A 109 4.91 4.32 0.44
CA VAL A 109 4.40 3.38 1.44
C VAL A 109 3.91 4.19 2.63
N LEU A 110 2.58 4.18 2.85
CA LEU A 110 1.95 4.92 3.93
C LEU A 110 2.16 4.23 5.29
N PRO A 111 2.07 4.97 6.42
CA PRO A 111 2.20 4.41 7.76
C PRO A 111 1.21 3.27 8.01
N ALA A 112 1.67 2.20 8.68
CA ALA A 112 0.84 1.06 8.97
C ALA A 112 -0.26 1.39 9.99
N LYS A 113 -1.43 0.79 9.79
CA LYS A 113 -2.47 0.68 10.81
C LYS A 113 -2.35 -0.69 11.45
N GLU A 114 -1.66 -0.75 12.59
CA GLU A 114 -1.42 -2.00 13.32
C GLU A 114 -2.53 -2.28 14.34
N LYS A 115 -2.89 -3.57 14.46
CA LYS A 115 -3.77 -4.08 15.50
C LYS A 115 -3.38 -5.51 15.85
N ASP A 116 -2.88 -5.70 17.07
CA ASP A 116 -2.44 -6.98 17.61
C ASP A 116 -1.37 -7.67 16.72
N ASN A 117 -1.73 -8.78 16.07
CA ASN A 117 -0.86 -9.54 15.17
C ASN A 117 -1.19 -9.29 13.69
N GLU A 118 -1.89 -8.22 13.38
CA GLU A 118 -2.26 -7.82 12.02
C GLU A 118 -1.87 -6.36 11.75
N ALA A 119 -1.56 -6.06 10.49
CA ALA A 119 -1.30 -4.70 10.04
C ALA A 119 -1.91 -4.47 8.66
N LEU A 120 -2.37 -3.24 8.41
CA LEU A 120 -2.75 -2.76 7.09
C LEU A 120 -1.77 -1.68 6.64
N VAL A 121 -1.17 -1.87 5.47
CA VAL A 121 -0.21 -0.94 4.87
C VAL A 121 -0.71 -0.59 3.47
N GLU A 122 -0.97 0.69 3.23
CA GLU A 122 -1.38 1.17 1.90
C GLU A 122 -0.15 1.64 1.12
N VAL A 123 -0.05 1.22 -0.14
CA VAL A 123 0.95 1.69 -1.09
C VAL A 123 0.25 2.45 -2.19
N ARG A 124 0.73 3.65 -2.47
CA ARG A 124 0.24 4.52 -3.56
C ARG A 124 1.28 4.54 -4.66
N TYR A 125 0.89 4.12 -5.86
CA TYR A 125 1.71 4.12 -7.06
C TYR A 125 1.24 5.26 -7.96
N LEU A 126 2.18 6.09 -8.42
CA LEU A 126 1.93 7.08 -9.47
C LEU A 126 2.22 6.43 -10.82
N LEU A 127 1.17 6.07 -11.58
CA LEU A 127 1.28 5.33 -12.82
C LEU A 127 1.66 6.24 -14.01
N SER A 128 2.58 5.77 -14.84
CA SER A 128 2.88 6.32 -16.17
C SER A 128 2.32 5.45 -17.31
N GLY A 129 2.07 4.16 -17.06
CA GLY A 129 1.65 3.22 -18.10
C GLY A 129 1.17 1.88 -17.57
N ILE A 130 0.61 1.07 -18.45
CA ILE A 130 0.29 -0.34 -18.25
C ILE A 130 0.94 -1.12 -19.40
N GLY A 131 1.77 -2.10 -19.06
CA GLY A 131 2.40 -2.99 -20.01
C GLY A 131 1.68 -4.34 -20.09
N ASP A 132 1.71 -4.97 -21.25
CA ASP A 132 1.26 -6.36 -21.45
C ASP A 132 2.44 -7.32 -21.70
N ALA A 133 2.17 -8.62 -21.73
CA ALA A 133 3.15 -9.67 -22.03
C ALA A 133 3.78 -9.58 -23.42
N HIS A 134 3.22 -8.78 -24.34
CA HIS A 134 3.74 -8.56 -25.69
C HIS A 134 4.66 -7.32 -25.79
N GLY A 135 4.81 -6.57 -24.71
CA GLY A 135 5.60 -5.34 -24.66
C GLY A 135 4.85 -4.10 -25.15
N THR A 136 3.54 -4.18 -25.35
CA THR A 136 2.70 -3.01 -25.63
C THR A 136 2.57 -2.18 -24.36
N VAL A 137 2.76 -0.87 -24.47
CA VAL A 137 2.53 0.07 -23.36
C VAL A 137 1.32 0.95 -23.68
N MET A 138 0.34 0.93 -22.79
CA MET A 138 -0.88 1.73 -22.87
C MET A 138 -0.92 2.79 -21.76
N PRO A 139 -1.56 3.95 -22.00
CA PRO A 139 -1.78 4.92 -20.93
C PRO A 139 -2.69 4.33 -19.85
N PRO A 140 -2.46 4.62 -18.56
CA PRO A 140 -3.28 4.10 -17.48
C PRO A 140 -4.63 4.84 -17.42
N ALA A 141 -5.71 4.12 -17.12
CA ALA A 141 -7.04 4.73 -16.95
C ALA A 141 -7.08 5.75 -15.77
N HIS A 142 -6.28 5.49 -14.74
CA HIS A 142 -6.09 6.37 -13.58
C HIS A 142 -4.60 6.61 -13.36
N ARG A 143 -4.24 7.86 -13.04
CA ARG A 143 -2.85 8.23 -12.73
C ARG A 143 -2.34 7.64 -11.42
N GLU A 144 -3.24 7.25 -10.52
CA GLU A 144 -2.88 6.71 -9.22
C GLU A 144 -3.49 5.31 -9.07
N HIS A 145 -2.69 4.37 -8.57
CA HIS A 145 -3.12 3.04 -8.20
C HIS A 145 -2.78 2.79 -6.73
N ARG A 146 -3.76 2.30 -5.97
CA ARG A 146 -3.61 2.05 -4.53
C ARG A 146 -3.75 0.56 -4.25
N VAL A 147 -2.81 0.03 -3.48
CA VAL A 147 -2.85 -1.35 -3.02
C VAL A 147 -2.78 -1.37 -1.50
N THR A 148 -3.77 -1.97 -0.86
CA THR A 148 -3.73 -2.21 0.58
C THR A 148 -3.21 -3.60 0.86
N PHE A 149 -2.04 -3.68 1.47
CA PHE A 149 -1.46 -4.93 1.94
C PHE A 149 -1.96 -5.23 3.35
N ARG A 150 -2.46 -6.44 3.54
CA ARG A 150 -2.71 -6.99 4.87
C ARG A 150 -1.54 -7.88 5.26
N LEU A 151 -0.92 -7.57 6.39
CA LEU A 151 0.14 -8.38 6.96
C LEU A 151 -0.34 -9.09 8.22
N LYS A 152 0.24 -10.26 8.47
CA LYS A 152 0.01 -11.03 9.69
C LYS A 152 1.35 -11.42 10.30
N LYS A 153 1.43 -11.35 11.62
CA LYS A 153 2.59 -11.82 12.36
C LYS A 153 2.54 -13.35 12.46
N ASP A 154 3.50 -14.01 11.84
CA ASP A 154 3.63 -15.47 11.80
C ASP A 154 5.02 -15.85 12.33
N GLN A 155 5.06 -16.66 13.38
CA GLN A 155 6.30 -17.06 14.07
C GLN A 155 7.21 -15.87 14.46
N GLY A 156 6.60 -14.74 14.83
CA GLY A 156 7.31 -13.53 15.26
C GLY A 156 7.78 -12.61 14.13
N ALA A 157 7.56 -12.96 12.85
CA ALA A 157 7.87 -12.13 11.69
C ALA A 157 6.60 -11.64 10.99
N TRP A 158 6.64 -10.43 10.45
CA TRP A 158 5.55 -9.86 9.65
C TRP A 158 5.56 -10.45 8.23
N LYS A 159 4.46 -11.03 7.78
CA LYS A 159 4.35 -11.59 6.42
C LYS A 159 3.13 -11.05 5.71
N ILE A 160 3.24 -10.87 4.39
CA ILE A 160 2.16 -10.41 3.51
C ILE A 160 1.13 -11.53 3.38
N ALA A 161 -0.09 -11.28 3.85
CA ALA A 161 -1.21 -12.19 3.73
C ALA A 161 -2.08 -11.85 2.52
N GLN A 162 -2.33 -10.55 2.28
CA GLN A 162 -3.12 -10.05 1.15
C GLN A 162 -2.51 -8.76 0.57
N PRO A 163 -2.79 -8.39 -0.70
CA PRO A 163 -3.42 -9.23 -1.73
C PRO A 163 -2.66 -10.55 -1.91
N ASP A 164 -3.33 -11.57 -2.42
CA ASP A 164 -2.64 -12.82 -2.76
C ASP A 164 -1.85 -12.63 -4.06
N GLY A 165 -0.93 -13.56 -4.36
CA GLY A 165 -0.11 -13.45 -5.57
C GLY A 165 -0.96 -13.32 -6.84
N SER A 166 -2.07 -14.07 -6.92
CA SER A 166 -2.99 -14.07 -8.07
C SER A 166 -3.74 -12.75 -8.30
N THR A 167 -3.79 -11.85 -7.31
CA THR A 167 -4.56 -10.60 -7.40
C THR A 167 -3.70 -9.35 -7.53
N ILE A 168 -2.40 -9.44 -7.25
CA ILE A 168 -1.49 -8.31 -7.39
C ILE A 168 -0.69 -8.35 -8.68
N ALA A 169 -1.01 -7.42 -9.59
CA ALA A 169 -0.19 -7.22 -10.79
C ALA A 169 1.18 -6.64 -10.40
N PRO A 170 2.27 -7.12 -11.03
CA PRO A 170 3.60 -6.56 -10.81
C PRO A 170 3.65 -5.07 -11.13
N VAL A 171 4.48 -4.34 -10.39
CA VAL A 171 4.74 -2.92 -10.65
C VAL A 171 6.23 -2.71 -10.91
N VAL A 172 6.56 -2.10 -12.04
CA VAL A 172 7.94 -1.78 -12.41
C VAL A 172 8.12 -0.26 -12.44
N LEU A 173 9.30 0.23 -12.01
CA LEU A 173 9.59 1.65 -12.08
C LEU A 173 9.94 2.09 -13.51
N ALA A 174 9.40 3.23 -13.93
CA ALA A 174 9.68 3.85 -15.22
C ALA A 174 11.18 4.10 -15.43
N SER A 175 11.91 4.44 -14.36
CA SER A 175 13.37 4.63 -14.40
C SER A 175 14.16 3.35 -14.77
N LYS A 176 13.54 2.18 -14.67
CA LYS A 176 14.09 0.88 -15.10
C LYS A 176 13.70 0.52 -16.54
N PHE A 177 12.68 1.17 -17.10
CA PHE A 177 12.30 1.08 -18.50
C PHE A 177 13.08 2.13 -19.32
N GLN A 178 14.34 1.86 -19.63
CA GLN A 178 15.13 2.69 -20.57
C GLN A 178 14.92 2.31 -22.05
N TYR A 179 13.97 1.42 -22.35
CA TYR A 179 13.62 1.04 -23.71
C TYR A 179 12.63 2.06 -24.29
N GLY A 180 13.11 3.14 -24.93
CA GLY A 180 12.23 3.93 -25.80
C GLY A 180 12.67 5.34 -26.20
N GLU A 181 13.48 6.06 -25.41
CA GLU A 181 13.89 7.44 -25.76
C GLU A 181 14.99 7.51 -26.84
N ALA A 182 15.13 6.47 -27.67
CA ALA A 182 16.13 6.45 -28.72
C ALA A 182 15.72 7.21 -30.00
N ASN A 183 14.48 7.67 -30.20
CA ASN A 183 14.05 8.15 -31.54
C ASN A 183 13.06 9.33 -31.63
N SER A 184 12.86 10.17 -30.60
CA SER A 184 12.02 11.39 -30.74
C SER A 184 12.80 12.68 -31.04
N HIS A 185 14.08 12.60 -31.41
CA HIS A 185 14.86 13.72 -31.98
C HIS A 185 15.02 13.57 -33.49
N THR A 186 13.89 13.55 -34.20
CA THR A 186 13.89 13.82 -35.64
C THR A 186 12.62 14.59 -35.98
N GLN A 187 12.65 15.89 -35.72
CA GLN A 187 12.08 16.95 -36.57
C GLN A 187 12.49 18.32 -36.04
#